data_AF-A0A2S8AFN8-F1
#
_entry.id   AF-A0A2S8AFN8-F1
#
_cell.length_a   1.000
_cell.length_b   1.000
_cell.length_c   1.000
_cell.angle_alpha   90.00
_cell.angle_beta   90.00
_cell.angle_gamma   90.00
#
_symmetry.space_group_name_H-M   'P 1'
#
loop_
_entity.id
_entity.type
_entity.pdbx_description
1 polymer ?
#
loop_
_entity_poly.entity_id
_entity_poly.type
_entity_poly.pdbx_seq_one_letter_code
_entity_poly.pdbx_strand_id
1 'polypeptide(L)' 'MILNWGKQIGLRLNRKLKLIKQSKRKSIRNPPGKELAHERGREAAKGYSYEHSKLQNKKDHRAQHKYDNGGRKNKERPIK' A
#
# COMPACT_ATOMS: atom_id res chain seq x y z
N MET A 1 -16.11 -26.70 -14.30
CA MET A 1 -16.27 -25.23 -14.31
C MET A 1 -15.21 -24.61 -13.40
N ILE A 2 -14.05 -24.20 -13.93
CA ILE A 2 -12.89 -23.79 -13.12
C ILE A 2 -12.60 -22.29 -13.35
N LEU A 3 -12.92 -21.50 -12.33
CA LEU A 3 -12.26 -20.27 -11.85
C LEU A 3 -12.00 -19.12 -12.87
N ASN A 4 -13.00 -18.26 -13.07
CA ASN A 4 -12.83 -16.93 -13.70
C ASN A 4 -12.62 -15.81 -12.65
N TRP A 5 -11.95 -16.11 -11.53
CA TRP A 5 -11.78 -15.19 -10.39
C TRP A 5 -10.75 -14.07 -10.65
N GLY A 6 -9.74 -14.31 -11.49
CA GLY A 6 -8.68 -13.33 -11.76
C GLY A 6 -9.14 -12.10 -12.54
N LYS A 7 -10.02 -12.27 -13.54
CA LYS A 7 -10.51 -11.17 -14.38
C LYS A 7 -11.41 -10.19 -13.62
N GLN A 8 -12.18 -10.68 -12.65
CA GLN A 8 -13.18 -9.87 -11.97
C GLN A 8 -12.57 -8.84 -10.99
N ILE A 9 -11.41 -9.15 -10.40
CA ILE A 9 -10.67 -8.23 -9.51
C ILE A 9 -10.09 -7.04 -10.30
N GLY A 10 -9.49 -7.30 -11.46
CA GLY A 10 -8.94 -6.25 -12.33
C GLY A 10 -9.99 -5.28 -12.85
N LEU A 11 -11.15 -5.80 -13.29
CA LEU A 11 -12.28 -4.99 -13.76
C LEU A 11 -12.83 -4.06 -12.66
N ARG A 12 -12.87 -4.53 -11.41
CA ARG A 12 -13.36 -3.75 -10.26
C ARG A 12 -12.41 -2.60 -9.89
N LEU A 13 -11.10 -2.84 -9.97
CA LEU A 13 -10.05 -1.82 -9.78
C LEU A 13 -10.16 -0.73 -10.84
N ASN A 14 -10.23 -1.11 -12.12
CA ASN A 14 -10.33 -0.16 -13.23
C ASN A 14 -11.59 0.73 -13.14
N ARG A 15 -12.73 0.15 -12.75
CA ARG A 15 -13.95 0.93 -12.53
C ARG A 15 -13.80 1.92 -11.37
N LYS A 16 -13.16 1.52 -10.26
CA LYS A 16 -12.89 2.42 -9.13
C LYS A 16 -11.93 3.55 -9.51
N LEU A 17 -10.88 3.26 -10.29
CA LEU A 17 -9.95 4.26 -10.80
C LEU A 17 -10.65 5.29 -11.68
N LYS A 18 -11.56 4.86 -12.58
CA LYS A 18 -12.40 5.78 -13.35
C LYS A 18 -13.25 6.69 -12.45
N LEU A 19 -13.80 6.17 -11.35
CA LEU A 19 -14.59 6.98 -10.41
C LEU A 19 -13.75 7.99 -9.62
N ILE A 20 -12.50 7.65 -9.26
CA ILE A 20 -11.56 8.64 -8.71
C ILE A 20 -11.24 9.70 -9.76
N LYS A 21 -10.96 9.30 -11.01
CA LYS A 21 -10.65 10.24 -12.09
C LYS A 21 -11.82 11.20 -12.38
N GLN A 22 -13.06 10.75 -12.13
CA GLN A 22 -14.27 11.57 -12.21
C GLN A 22 -14.60 12.31 -10.90
N SER A 23 -13.71 12.30 -9.90
CA SER A 23 -13.89 12.91 -8.57
C SER A 23 -15.11 12.41 -7.78
N LYS A 24 -15.74 11.31 -8.21
CA LYS A 24 -16.93 10.73 -7.55
C LYS A 24 -16.58 9.93 -6.30
N ARG A 25 -15.31 9.58 -6.09
CA ARG A 25 -14.80 8.89 -4.89
C ARG A 25 -13.42 9.43 -4.53
N LYS A 26 -13.16 9.61 -3.24
CA LYS A 26 -11.88 10.12 -2.71
C LYS A 26 -10.91 9.02 -2.26
N SER A 27 -11.39 7.79 -2.04
CA SER A 27 -10.57 6.68 -1.53
C SER A 27 -10.88 5.36 -2.24
N ILE A 28 -9.86 4.53 -2.44
CA ILE A 28 -9.99 3.14 -2.88
C ILE A 28 -9.50 2.21 -1.78
N ARG A 29 -10.29 1.17 -1.48
CA ARG A 29 -9.87 0.06 -0.63
C ARG A 29 -8.70 -0.69 -1.27
N ASN A 30 -7.66 -0.98 -0.49
CA ASN A 30 -6.52 -1.79 -0.92
C ASN A 30 -6.97 -3.12 -1.55
N PRO A 31 -6.33 -3.54 -2.65
CA PRO A 31 -6.63 -4.82 -3.27
C PRO A 31 -6.27 -5.98 -2.33
N PRO A 32 -6.93 -7.14 -2.47
CA PRO A 32 -6.67 -8.29 -1.60
C PRO A 32 -5.20 -8.71 -1.67
N GLY A 33 -4.58 -8.94 -0.49
CA GLY A 33 -3.18 -9.35 -0.37
C GLY A 33 -2.15 -8.21 -0.41
N LYS A 34 -2.59 -6.96 -0.66
CA LYS A 34 -1.73 -5.77 -0.64
C LYS A 34 -2.11 -4.85 0.51
N GLU A 35 -1.11 -4.21 1.10
CA GLU A 35 -1.28 -3.22 2.17
C GLU A 35 -0.44 -1.98 1.84
N LEU A 36 -0.87 -0.82 2.36
CA LEU A 36 -0.07 0.40 2.29
C LEU A 36 1.04 0.26 3.33
N ALA A 37 2.29 0.26 2.86
CA ALA A 37 3.48 0.14 3.67
C ALA A 37 4.28 1.44 3.61
N HIS A 38 4.82 1.88 4.74
CA HIS A 38 5.77 2.98 4.77
C HIS A 38 7.13 2.53 4.23
N GLU A 39 7.80 3.41 3.49
CA GLU A 39 9.18 3.18 3.08
C GLU A 39 10.13 3.14 4.29
N ARG A 40 11.19 2.33 4.19
CA ARG A 40 12.26 2.31 5.20
C ARG A 40 12.85 3.70 5.38
N GLY A 41 12.86 4.19 6.61
CA GLY A 41 13.35 5.52 6.94
C GLY A 41 12.31 6.65 6.83
N ARG A 42 11.12 6.37 6.28
CA ARG A 42 9.93 7.25 6.29
C ARG A 42 8.74 6.58 6.96
N GLU A 43 9.00 5.93 8.09
CA GLU A 43 7.98 5.23 8.85
C GLU A 43 7.11 6.19 9.68
N ALA A 44 5.88 5.77 9.95
CA ALA A 44 4.97 6.47 10.86
C ALA A 44 5.57 6.74 12.25
N ALA A 45 6.51 5.90 12.70
CA ALA A 45 7.26 6.09 13.94
C ALA A 45 8.07 7.41 13.98
N LYS A 46 8.29 8.04 12.83
CA LYS A 46 9.03 9.29 12.66
C LYS A 46 8.15 10.47 12.25
N GLY A 47 6.82 10.28 12.30
CA GLY A 47 5.85 11.33 11.98
C GLY A 47 5.53 11.50 10.50
N TYR A 48 6.03 10.64 9.60
CA TYR A 48 5.66 10.70 8.18
C TYR A 48 4.21 10.24 7.96
N SER A 49 3.47 11.03 7.19
CA SER A 49 2.09 10.72 6.79
C SER A 49 2.05 9.58 5.75
N TYR A 50 0.85 9.02 5.53
CA TYR A 50 0.58 8.01 4.51
C TYR A 50 0.84 8.48 3.07
N GLU A 51 1.15 9.75 2.85
CA GLU A 51 1.53 10.32 1.55
C GLU A 51 2.80 9.67 0.97
N HIS A 52 3.69 9.17 1.82
CA HIS A 52 4.90 8.45 1.39
C HIS A 52 4.75 6.92 1.45
N SER A 53 3.54 6.42 1.72
CA SER A 53 3.27 5.00 1.80
C SER A 53 3.02 4.42 0.41
N LYS A 54 3.68 3.30 0.11
CA LYS A 54 3.56 2.59 -1.16
C LYS A 54 2.78 1.30 -0.99
N LEU A 55 2.13 0.87 -2.07
CA LEU A 55 1.40 -0.39 -2.06
C LEU A 55 2.37 -1.57 -2.13
N GLN A 56 2.41 -2.40 -1.08
CA GLN A 56 3.33 -3.54 -0.95
C GLN A 56 2.57 -4.84 -0.69
N ASN A 57 3.21 -5.99 -0.91
CA ASN A 57 2.65 -7.26 -0.49
C ASN A 57 2.59 -7.33 1.03
N LYS A 58 1.50 -7.89 1.56
CA LYS A 58 1.32 -8.10 3.00
C LYS A 58 2.45 -8.92 3.64
N LYS A 59 2.97 -9.92 2.92
CA LYS A 59 4.10 -10.76 3.40
C LYS A 59 5.37 -9.93 3.56
N ASP A 60 5.72 -9.16 2.52
CA ASP A 60 6.93 -8.33 2.52
C ASP A 60 6.82 -7.21 3.57
N HIS A 61 5.64 -6.61 3.71
CA HIS A 61 5.38 -5.58 4.72
C HIS A 61 5.56 -6.13 6.15
N ARG A 62 5.01 -7.33 6.43
CA ARG A 62 5.22 -8.01 7.72
C ARG A 62 6.68 -8.39 7.95
N ALA A 63 7.38 -8.83 6.92
CA ALA A 63 8.81 -9.14 7.00
C ALA A 63 9.62 -7.87 7.34
N GLN A 64 9.32 -6.74 6.69
CA GLN A 64 9.94 -5.45 7.00
C GLN A 64 9.71 -5.06 8.47
N HIS A 65 8.48 -5.17 8.97
CA HIS A 65 8.20 -4.91 10.39
C HIS A 65 8.99 -5.83 11.34
N LYS A 66 9.13 -7.12 11.00
CA LYS A 66 9.87 -8.10 11.82
C LYS A 66 11.36 -7.77 11.90
N TYR A 67 12.01 -7.48 10.79
CA TYR A 67 13.46 -7.22 10.76
C TYR A 67 13.82 -5.81 11.25
N ASP A 68 13.00 -4.81 10.91
CA ASP A 68 13.30 -3.41 11.16
C ASP A 68 12.73 -2.92 12.51
N ASN A 69 12.18 -3.83 13.34
CA ASN A 69 11.50 -3.55 14.61
C ASN A 69 10.43 -2.45 14.48
N GLY A 70 9.60 -2.58 13.44
CA GLY A 70 8.60 -1.57 13.09
C GLY A 70 9.18 -0.23 12.65
N GLY A 71 10.38 -0.24 12.07
CA GLY A 71 11.04 0.95 11.53
C GLY A 71 11.96 1.69 12.49
N ARG A 72 11.93 1.33 13.78
CA ARG A 72 12.77 1.98 14.80
C ARG A 72 14.27 1.81 14.55
N LYS A 73 14.67 0.75 13.86
CA LYS A 73 16.08 0.48 13.54
C LYS A 73 16.58 1.20 12.27
N ASN A 74 15.68 1.75 11.47
CA ASN A 74 16.04 2.36 10.19
C ASN A 74 16.50 3.81 10.41
N LYS A 75 17.64 4.19 9.85
CA LYS A 75 18.08 5.61 9.82
C LYS A 75 17.13 6.43 8.94
N GLU A 76 16.95 7.71 9.27
CA GLU A 76 16.22 8.64 8.40
C GLU A 76 16.96 8.81 7.09
N ARG A 77 16.22 8.83 5.98
CA ARG A 77 16.79 9.10 4.66
C ARG A 77 16.49 10.56 4.32
N PRO A 78 17.46 11.32 3.78
CA PRO A 78 17.23 12.70 3.39
C PRO A 78 16.11 12.76 2.36
N ILE A 79 15.25 13.78 2.52
CA ILE A 79 14.21 14.10 1.55
C ILE A 79 14.94 14.55 0.28
N LYS A 80 14.66 13.89 -0.85
CA LYS A 80 15.15 14.28 -2.17
C LYS A 80 14.23 15.31 -2.79
#